data_AF-A0A2V5JZR9-F1
#
_entry.id   AF-A0A2V5JZR9-F1
#
_cell.length_a   1.000
_cell.length_b   1.000
_cell.length_c   1.000
_cell.angle_alpha   90.00
_cell.angle_beta   90.00
_cell.angle_gamma   90.00
#
_symmetry.space_group_name_H-M   'P 1'
#
loop_
_entity.id
_entity.type
_entity.pdbx_description
1 polymer ?
#
loop_
_entity_poly.entity_id
_entity_poly.type
_entity_poly.pdbx_seq_one_letter_code
_entity_poly.pdbx_strand_id
1 'polypeptide(L)'
;MKIHNTVPLALIAIVLSLFLAGCGSTPDVDLNAYNKEIDKIVKDSLGVVRKVDKEAGDWSVFYVTVSSDWYNTTETNKKRLAAMLHQKILQAANSAGAKRNVIMVVIKDQNGIKVAEVNASGDVEIKM
;
A
#
# COMPACT_ATOMS: atom_id res chain seq x y z
N MET A 1 8.91 42.98 61.98
CA MET A 1 7.82 41.98 61.94
C MET A 1 7.74 41.44 60.52
N LYS A 2 8.12 40.17 60.33
CA LYS A 2 8.01 39.45 59.06
C LYS A 2 6.60 38.87 59.00
N ILE A 3 5.85 39.19 57.95
CA ILE A 3 4.66 38.43 57.58
C ILE A 3 5.00 37.76 56.26
N HIS A 4 5.34 36.47 56.36
CA HIS A 4 5.33 35.58 55.23
C HIS A 4 3.88 35.46 54.78
N ASN A 5 3.60 35.83 53.53
CA ASN A 5 2.42 35.30 52.85
C ASN A 5 2.91 34.61 51.58
N THR A 6 3.10 33.31 51.74
CA THR A 6 3.44 32.32 50.73
C THR A 6 2.27 32.26 49.75
N VAL A 7 2.35 33.00 48.65
CA VAL A 7 1.46 32.78 47.52
C VAL A 7 1.91 31.46 46.87
N PRO A 8 1.04 30.45 46.77
CA PRO A 8 1.45 29.13 46.30
C PRO A 8 1.91 29.21 44.85
N LEU A 9 3.05 28.57 44.58
CA LEU A 9 3.50 28.13 43.26
C LEU A 9 2.42 27.23 42.64
N ALA A 10 1.37 27.84 42.11
CA ALA A 10 0.37 27.21 41.27
C ALA A 10 -0.10 28.22 40.22
N LEU A 11 0.85 28.98 39.66
CA LEU A 11 0.68 29.55 38.33
C LEU A 11 0.91 28.41 37.33
N ILE A 12 -0.10 27.53 37.29
CA ILE A 12 -0.19 26.38 36.40
C ILE A 12 0.00 26.93 34.98
N ALA A 13 0.94 26.33 34.27
CA ALA A 13 1.26 26.56 32.87
C ALA A 13 0.06 26.22 31.96
N ILE A 14 -0.97 27.06 31.98
CA ILE A 14 -2.18 26.93 31.15
C ILE A 14 -2.13 27.95 30.02
N VAL A 15 -1.05 28.03 29.24
CA VAL A 15 -1.11 28.55 27.85
C VAL A 15 0.09 28.03 27.04
N LEU A 16 0.31 26.72 26.95
CA LEU A 16 1.19 26.18 25.88
C LEU A 16 0.98 24.68 25.60
N SER A 17 -0.27 24.25 25.46
CA SER A 17 -0.56 22.85 25.07
C SER A 17 -1.83 22.70 24.23
N LEU A 18 -2.23 23.76 23.52
CA LEU A 18 -3.46 23.81 22.74
C LEU A 18 -3.24 24.12 21.26
N PHE A 19 -2.13 23.65 20.65
CA PHE A 19 -2.02 23.52 19.19
C PHE A 19 -1.11 22.34 18.81
N LEU A 20 -1.46 21.14 19.27
CA LEU A 20 -1.21 19.91 18.49
C LEU A 20 -2.51 19.13 18.22
N ALA A 21 -3.67 19.76 18.39
CA ALA A 21 -4.98 19.22 17.98
C ALA A 21 -5.31 19.58 16.52
N GLY A 22 -4.33 19.41 15.63
CA GLY A 22 -4.45 19.73 14.22
C GLY A 22 -3.60 18.84 13.30
N CYS A 23 -2.87 17.87 13.84
CA CYS A 23 -2.39 16.76 13.03
C CYS A 23 -3.58 15.80 12.92
N GLY A 24 -4.51 16.11 12.00
CA GLY A 24 -5.48 15.11 11.56
C GLY A 24 -4.68 13.88 11.20
N SER A 25 -4.86 12.80 11.97
CA SER A 25 -4.32 11.49 11.65
C SER A 25 -4.59 11.29 10.18
N THR A 26 -3.53 11.18 9.37
CA THR A 26 -3.64 10.65 8.01
C THR A 26 -4.61 9.48 8.10
N PRO A 27 -5.70 9.44 7.32
CA PRO A 27 -6.71 8.41 7.48
C PRO A 27 -5.98 7.07 7.51
N ASP A 28 -6.09 6.36 8.64
CA ASP A 28 -5.48 5.05 8.78
C ASP A 28 -5.98 4.21 7.62
N VAL A 29 -5.03 3.71 6.81
CA VAL A 29 -5.38 2.98 5.59
C VAL A 29 -6.26 1.78 5.97
N ASP A 30 -7.41 1.64 5.34
CA ASP A 30 -8.34 0.54 5.62
C ASP A 30 -7.79 -0.77 5.04
N LEU A 31 -7.01 -1.47 5.86
CA LEU A 31 -6.40 -2.75 5.52
C LEU A 31 -7.45 -3.83 5.22
N ASN A 32 -8.65 -3.75 5.81
CA ASN A 32 -9.71 -4.72 5.57
C ASN A 32 -10.33 -4.53 4.18
N ALA A 33 -10.56 -3.27 3.78
CA ALA A 33 -11.01 -2.95 2.43
C ALA A 33 -9.97 -3.36 1.38
N TYR A 34 -8.69 -3.07 1.63
CA TYR A 34 -7.60 -3.52 0.75
C TYR A 34 -7.57 -5.04 0.58
N ASN A 35 -7.52 -5.79 1.69
CA ASN A 35 -7.42 -7.26 1.66
C ASN A 35 -8.61 -7.89 0.93
N LYS A 36 -9.82 -7.34 1.12
CA LYS A 36 -11.02 -7.81 0.41
C LYS A 36 -10.91 -7.66 -1.11
N GLU A 37 -10.32 -6.58 -1.61
CA GLU A 37 -10.11 -6.41 -3.04
C GLU A 37 -8.99 -7.32 -3.56
N ILE A 38 -7.89 -7.49 -2.81
CA ILE A 38 -6.83 -8.44 -3.16
C ILE A 38 -7.34 -9.88 -3.27
N ASP A 39 -8.18 -10.32 -2.33
CA ASP A 39 -8.77 -11.67 -2.37
C ASP A 39 -9.58 -11.90 -3.65
N LYS A 40 -10.28 -10.87 -4.14
CA LYS A 40 -10.97 -10.94 -5.44
C LYS A 40 -9.99 -11.08 -6.59
N ILE A 41 -8.89 -10.31 -6.60
CA ILE A 41 -7.85 -10.42 -7.64
C ILE A 41 -7.33 -11.86 -7.72
N VAL A 42 -6.98 -12.44 -6.57
CA VAL A 42 -6.47 -13.82 -6.50
C VAL A 42 -7.52 -14.80 -7.01
N LYS A 43 -8.77 -14.69 -6.56
CA LYS A 43 -9.87 -15.58 -6.96
C LYS A 43 -10.21 -15.48 -8.45
N ASP A 44 -10.25 -14.27 -9.00
CA ASP A 44 -10.60 -14.01 -10.40
C ASP A 44 -9.49 -14.38 -11.38
N SER A 45 -8.24 -14.52 -10.89
CA SER A 45 -7.08 -14.87 -11.72
C SER A 45 -7.04 -16.34 -12.18
N LEU A 46 -8.04 -17.15 -11.81
CA LEU A 46 -8.14 -18.58 -12.13
C LEU A 46 -6.89 -19.39 -11.71
N GLY A 47 -6.18 -18.94 -10.66
CA GLY A 47 -5.00 -19.63 -10.12
C GLY A 47 -3.65 -19.15 -10.68
N VAL A 48 -3.65 -18.21 -11.63
CA VAL A 48 -2.42 -17.59 -12.14
C VAL A 48 -1.79 -16.69 -11.07
N VAL A 49 -2.58 -15.90 -10.35
CA VAL A 49 -2.10 -15.10 -9.22
C VAL A 49 -2.29 -15.89 -7.93
N ARG A 50 -1.21 -16.01 -7.15
CA ARG A 50 -1.19 -16.75 -5.89
C ARG A 50 -1.25 -15.84 -4.68
N LYS A 51 -0.58 -14.69 -4.77
CA LYS A 51 -0.46 -13.76 -3.66
C LYS A 51 -0.23 -12.35 -4.19
N VAL A 52 -0.77 -11.36 -3.49
CA VAL A 52 -0.40 -9.95 -3.66
C VAL A 52 -0.01 -9.42 -2.29
N ASP A 53 1.20 -8.91 -2.18
CA ASP A 53 1.71 -8.26 -0.97
C ASP A 53 2.07 -6.81 -1.31
N LYS A 54 1.99 -5.95 -0.30
CA LYS A 54 2.58 -4.60 -0.36
C LYS A 54 3.94 -4.60 0.31
N GLU A 55 4.80 -3.69 -0.08
CA GLU A 55 6.04 -3.44 0.66
C GLU A 55 5.73 -2.97 2.09
N ALA A 56 6.55 -3.41 3.05
CA ALA A 56 6.30 -3.13 4.45
C ALA A 56 6.38 -1.61 4.70
N GLY A 57 5.29 -1.01 5.17
CA GLY A 57 5.22 0.43 5.42
C GLY A 57 5.12 1.32 4.18
N ASP A 58 5.21 0.75 2.97
CA ASP A 58 5.13 1.50 1.71
C ASP A 58 3.98 1.00 0.83
N TRP A 59 3.17 1.94 0.37
CA TRP A 59 2.06 1.70 -0.55
C TRP A 59 2.45 1.99 -2.00
N SER A 60 3.74 2.26 -2.23
CA SER A 60 4.26 2.58 -3.55
C SER A 60 4.70 1.35 -4.36
N VAL A 61 4.91 0.22 -3.69
CA VAL A 61 5.37 -1.03 -4.31
C VAL A 61 4.52 -2.20 -3.85
N PHE A 62 4.12 -3.03 -4.82
CA PHE A 62 3.39 -4.27 -4.60
C PHE A 62 4.07 -5.42 -5.29
N TYR A 63 4.12 -6.57 -4.62
CA TYR A 63 4.64 -7.82 -5.12
C TYR A 63 3.49 -8.76 -5.44
N VAL A 64 3.42 -9.24 -6.69
CA VAL A 64 2.46 -10.25 -7.12
C VAL A 64 3.21 -11.55 -7.36
N THR A 65 2.82 -12.61 -6.66
CA THR A 65 3.35 -13.96 -6.90
C THR A 65 2.46 -14.68 -7.90
N VAL A 66 3.03 -15.21 -8.99
CA VAL A 66 2.31 -15.96 -10.03
C VAL A 66 2.65 -17.45 -10.03
N SER A 67 1.76 -18.26 -10.61
CA SER A 67 1.99 -19.69 -10.86
C SER A 67 2.89 -19.95 -12.06
N SER A 68 3.28 -21.21 -12.26
CA SER A 68 3.96 -21.69 -13.45
C SER A 68 3.20 -21.42 -14.76
N ASP A 69 1.88 -21.23 -14.70
CA ASP A 69 1.04 -20.96 -15.87
C ASP A 69 1.38 -19.63 -16.54
N TRP A 70 2.02 -18.72 -15.80
CA TRP A 70 2.62 -17.52 -16.37
C TRP A 70 3.56 -17.85 -17.52
N TYR A 71 4.44 -18.84 -17.37
CA TYR A 71 5.43 -19.20 -18.39
C TYR A 71 4.81 -19.78 -19.65
N ASN A 72 3.68 -20.49 -19.52
CA ASN A 72 2.93 -21.08 -20.63
C ASN A 72 2.04 -20.07 -21.38
N THR A 73 2.02 -18.81 -20.92
CA THR A 73 1.19 -17.76 -21.49
C THR A 73 1.97 -16.93 -22.52
N THR A 74 1.30 -16.49 -23.58
CA THR A 74 1.89 -15.61 -24.61
C THR A 74 2.31 -14.26 -24.03
N GLU A 75 3.30 -13.59 -24.63
CA GLU A 75 3.77 -12.28 -24.17
C GLU A 75 2.65 -11.22 -24.15
N THR A 76 1.78 -11.21 -25.16
CA THR A 76 0.59 -10.33 -25.21
C THR A 76 -0.34 -10.56 -24.02
N ASN A 77 -0.58 -11.83 -23.66
CA ASN A 77 -1.43 -12.16 -22.52
C ASN A 77 -0.74 -11.84 -21.18
N LYS A 78 0.57 -12.05 -21.07
CA LYS A 78 1.39 -11.61 -19.91
C LYS A 78 1.26 -10.10 -19.70
N LYS A 79 1.42 -9.32 -20.78
CA LYS A 79 1.26 -7.85 -20.76
C LYS A 79 -0.13 -7.42 -20.34
N ARG A 80 -1.17 -8.05 -20.91
CA ARG A 80 -2.56 -7.77 -20.55
C ARG A 80 -2.86 -8.09 -19.08
N LEU A 81 -2.38 -9.23 -18.58
CA LEU A 81 -2.52 -9.62 -17.18
C LEU A 81 -1.78 -8.64 -16.25
N ALA A 82 -0.54 -8.30 -16.55
CA ALA A 82 0.24 -7.35 -15.75
C ALA A 82 -0.43 -5.97 -15.69
N ALA A 83 -0.89 -5.43 -16.82
CA ALA A 83 -1.62 -4.18 -16.87
C ALA A 83 -2.93 -4.24 -16.06
N MET A 84 -3.68 -5.33 -16.16
CA MET A 84 -4.89 -5.55 -15.35
C MET A 84 -4.58 -5.57 -13.85
N LEU A 85 -3.49 -6.26 -13.45
CA LEU A 85 -3.08 -6.32 -12.05
C LEU A 85 -2.71 -4.94 -11.52
N HIS A 86 -1.97 -4.14 -12.28
CA HIS A 86 -1.68 -2.76 -11.93
C HIS A 86 -2.94 -1.94 -11.67
N GLN A 87 -3.93 -2.00 -12.58
CA GLN A 87 -5.19 -1.27 -12.39
C GLN A 87 -5.98 -1.74 -11.18
N LYS A 88 -6.09 -3.06 -10.95
CA LYS A 88 -6.82 -3.61 -9.80
C LYS A 88 -6.15 -3.31 -8.47
N ILE A 89 -4.82 -3.36 -8.41
CA ILE A 89 -4.06 -3.02 -7.20
C ILE A 89 -4.16 -1.52 -6.91
N LEU A 90 -4.04 -0.66 -7.93
CA LEU A 90 -4.27 0.77 -7.80
C LEU A 90 -5.67 1.08 -7.26
N GLN A 91 -6.68 0.40 -7.78
CA GLN A 91 -8.05 0.53 -7.27
C GLN A 91 -8.14 0.10 -5.80
N ALA A 92 -7.58 -1.05 -5.43
CA ALA A 92 -7.57 -1.54 -4.05
C ALA A 92 -6.87 -0.56 -3.08
N ALA A 93 -5.70 -0.04 -3.47
CA ALA A 93 -4.94 0.93 -2.68
C ALA A 93 -5.72 2.25 -2.52
N ASN A 94 -6.34 2.75 -3.59
CA ASN A 94 -7.16 3.96 -3.55
C ASN A 94 -8.40 3.79 -2.67
N SER A 95 -9.09 2.65 -2.77
CA SER A 95 -10.25 2.33 -1.93
C SER A 95 -9.89 2.22 -0.45
N ALA A 96 -8.67 1.79 -0.14
CA ALA A 96 -8.16 1.74 1.23
C ALA A 96 -7.73 3.12 1.77
N GLY A 97 -7.65 4.15 0.92
CA GLY A 97 -7.22 5.50 1.31
C GLY A 97 -5.70 5.74 1.19
N ALA A 98 -4.95 4.83 0.57
CA ALA A 98 -3.51 4.94 0.36
C ALA A 98 -3.14 5.89 -0.80
N LYS A 99 -3.58 7.16 -0.73
CA LYS A 99 -3.54 8.19 -1.79
C LYS A 99 -2.12 8.66 -2.22
N ARG A 100 -1.04 7.89 -2.00
CA ARG A 100 0.32 8.27 -2.42
C ARG A 100 0.65 7.63 -3.78
N ASN A 101 0.95 8.49 -4.76
CA ASN A 101 0.78 8.29 -6.21
C ASN A 101 1.98 7.70 -6.97
N VAL A 102 2.65 6.68 -6.46
CA VAL A 102 3.61 5.92 -7.29
C VAL A 102 3.30 4.46 -7.05
N ILE A 103 2.75 3.73 -8.00
CA ILE A 103 2.48 2.30 -7.83
C ILE A 103 3.37 1.52 -8.80
N MET A 104 4.33 0.79 -8.25
CA MET A 104 5.11 -0.20 -8.95
C MET A 104 4.56 -1.59 -8.60
N VAL A 105 4.19 -2.37 -9.60
CA VAL A 105 3.78 -3.77 -9.41
C VAL A 105 4.89 -4.68 -9.93
N VAL A 106 5.56 -5.36 -9.03
CA VAL A 106 6.61 -6.33 -9.34
C VAL A 106 6.01 -7.73 -9.33
N ILE A 107 6.05 -8.40 -10.47
CA ILE A 107 5.53 -9.75 -10.64
C ILE A 107 6.70 -10.74 -10.48
N LYS A 108 6.54 -11.67 -9.54
CA LYS A 108 7.53 -12.71 -9.21
C LYS A 108 6.93 -14.09 -9.39
N ASP A 109 7.76 -15.05 -9.76
CA ASP A 109 7.38 -16.46 -9.73
C ASP A 109 7.43 -17.04 -8.29
N GLN A 110 7.12 -18.33 -8.17
CA GLN A 110 7.12 -19.03 -6.88
C GLN A 110 8.50 -19.13 -6.22
N ASN A 111 9.58 -18.92 -6.98
CA ASN A 111 10.96 -18.90 -6.50
C ASN A 111 11.41 -17.48 -6.12
N GLY A 112 10.54 -16.47 -6.26
CA GLY A 112 10.84 -15.07 -6.00
C GLY A 112 11.57 -14.36 -7.14
N ILE A 113 11.74 -15.02 -8.30
CA ILE A 113 12.38 -14.45 -9.49
C ILE A 113 11.43 -13.44 -10.13
N LYS A 114 11.91 -12.23 -10.41
CA LYS A 114 11.14 -11.20 -11.10
C LYS A 114 10.93 -11.58 -12.56
N VAL A 115 9.67 -11.75 -12.96
CA VAL A 115 9.25 -12.13 -14.32
C VAL A 115 8.56 -11.00 -15.09
N ALA A 116 8.08 -9.98 -14.39
CA ALA A 116 7.60 -8.75 -14.99
C ALA A 116 7.55 -7.62 -13.97
N GLU A 117 7.46 -6.39 -14.46
CA GLU A 117 7.14 -5.22 -13.66
C GLU A 117 6.23 -4.27 -14.42
N VAL A 118 5.43 -3.53 -13.66
CA VAL A 118 4.60 -2.45 -14.18
C VAL A 118 4.94 -1.20 -13.40
N ASN A 119 5.35 -0.14 -14.10
CA ASN A 119 5.67 1.14 -13.48
C ASN A 119 4.41 1.96 -13.19
N ALA A 120 4.58 3.13 -12.56
CA ALA A 120 3.45 4.02 -12.22
C ALA A 120 2.70 4.58 -13.44
N SER A 121 3.33 4.60 -14.62
CA SER A 121 2.70 4.99 -15.89
C SER A 121 1.84 3.88 -16.50
N GLY A 122 1.91 2.66 -15.95
CA GLY A 122 1.28 1.47 -16.50
C GLY A 122 2.10 0.78 -17.59
N ASP A 123 3.35 1.20 -17.84
CA ASP A 123 4.21 0.52 -18.80
C ASP A 123 4.62 -0.84 -18.25
N VAL A 124 4.43 -1.87 -19.06
CA VAL A 124 4.73 -3.25 -18.68
C VAL A 124 6.06 -3.68 -19.29
N GLU A 125 7.00 -4.07 -18.43
CA GLU A 125 8.23 -4.74 -18.83
C GLU A 125 8.16 -6.21 -18.44
N ILE A 126 8.35 -7.11 -19.43
CA ILE A 126 8.44 -8.55 -19.20
C ILE A 126 9.92 -8.92 -19.09
N LYS A 127 10.30 -9.62 -18.01
CA LYS A 127 11.66 -10.16 -17.83
C LYS A 127 11.61 -11.65 -18.20
N MET A 128 12.43 -12.04 -19.17
CA MET A 128 12.55 -13.44 -19.63
C MET A 128 13.69 -14.15 -18.91
#